data_AF-A0A525JK32-F1
#
_entry.id   AF-A0A525JK32-F1
#
_cell.length_a   1.000
_cell.length_b   1.000
_cell.length_c   1.000
_cell.angle_alpha   90.00
_cell.angle_beta   90.00
_cell.angle_gamma   90.00
#
_symmetry.space_group_name_H-M   'P 1'
#
loop_
_entity.id
_entity.type
_entity.pdbx_description
1 polymer ?
#
loop_
_entity_poly.entity_id
_entity_poly.type
_entity_poly.pdbx_seq_one_letter_code
_entity_poly.pdbx_strand_id
1 'polypeptide(L)'
;MTKTELARDAAQRFAHATRKHPEPDLIRAQLHGAEGMACLCEVEAAIAACWPSSPAKELIWLTLTAGPDSLELQAFANGELLSAATYSLAPAHA
;
A
#
# COMPACT_ATOMS: atom_id res chain seq x y z
N MET A 1 -5.23 -8.15 -15.43
CA MET A 1 -5.11 -6.92 -14.63
C MET A 1 -3.75 -6.31 -14.91
N THR A 2 -3.72 -5.01 -15.13
CA THR A 2 -2.52 -4.19 -15.19
C THR A 2 -1.86 -4.10 -13.81
N LYS A 3 -0.59 -3.68 -13.77
CA LYS A 3 0.16 -3.56 -12.51
C LYS A 3 -0.44 -2.53 -11.55
N THR A 4 -0.95 -1.43 -12.09
CA THR A 4 -1.67 -0.38 -11.36
C THR A 4 -2.99 -0.91 -10.77
N GLU A 5 -3.74 -1.73 -11.51
CA GLU A 5 -4.93 -2.41 -10.99
C GLU A 5 -4.61 -3.39 -9.86
N LEU A 6 -3.51 -4.14 -9.97
CA LEU A 6 -3.03 -5.04 -8.91
C LEU A 6 -2.61 -4.27 -7.65
N ALA A 7 -1.93 -3.13 -7.83
CA ALA A 7 -1.54 -2.26 -6.71
C ALA A 7 -2.76 -1.68 -5.98
N ARG A 8 -3.78 -1.24 -6.73
CA ARG A 8 -5.06 -0.80 -6.17
C ARG A 8 -5.76 -1.91 -5.40
N ASP A 9 -5.88 -3.11 -5.95
CA ASP A 9 -6.49 -4.27 -5.28
C ASP A 9 -5.74 -4.62 -3.99
N ALA A 10 -4.41 -4.65 -4.03
CA ALA A 10 -3.57 -4.89 -2.87
C ALA A 10 -3.83 -3.85 -1.76
N ALA A 11 -3.89 -2.57 -2.10
CA ALA A 11 -4.20 -1.50 -1.16
C ALA A 11 -5.60 -1.64 -0.53
N GLN A 12 -6.62 -1.99 -1.32
CA GLN A 12 -7.98 -2.23 -0.83
C GLN A 12 -8.04 -3.43 0.13
N ARG A 13 -7.37 -4.53 -0.22
CA ARG A 13 -7.28 -5.73 0.61
C ARG A 13 -6.54 -5.46 1.91
N PHE A 14 -5.45 -4.71 1.85
CA PHE A 14 -4.71 -4.27 3.01
C PHE A 14 -5.59 -3.43 3.93
N ALA A 15 -6.23 -2.39 3.38
CA ALA A 15 -7.11 -1.52 4.15
C ALA A 15 -8.26 -2.30 4.81
N HIS A 16 -8.87 -3.24 4.08
CA HIS A 16 -9.90 -4.11 4.64
C HIS A 16 -9.39 -4.97 5.80
N ALA A 17 -8.19 -5.55 5.69
CA ALA A 17 -7.58 -6.34 6.75
C ALA A 17 -7.24 -5.49 7.99
N THR A 18 -6.77 -4.25 7.78
CA THR A 18 -6.37 -3.33 8.85
C THR A 18 -7.56 -2.73 9.60
N ARG A 19 -8.79 -2.75 9.07
CA ARG A 19 -10.00 -2.25 9.76
C ARG A 19 -10.31 -2.89 11.12
N LYS A 20 -9.70 -4.04 11.43
CA LYS A 20 -9.82 -4.71 12.74
C LYS A 20 -8.97 -4.04 13.82
N HIS A 21 -8.05 -3.16 13.43
CA HIS A 21 -7.16 -2.42 14.31
C HIS A 21 -7.66 -0.98 14.49
N PRO A 22 -7.13 -0.24 15.48
CA PRO A 22 -7.29 1.22 15.55
C PRO A 22 -6.91 1.89 14.22
N GLU A 23 -7.46 3.08 13.97
CA GLU A 23 -7.12 3.83 12.77
C GLU A 23 -5.61 4.14 12.75
N PRO A 24 -4.89 3.78 11.67
CA PRO A 24 -3.46 4.06 11.58
C PRO A 24 -3.19 5.56 11.42
N ASP A 25 -2.23 6.09 12.18
CA ASP A 25 -1.66 7.43 11.96
C ASP A 25 -0.56 7.45 10.90
N LEU A 26 0.04 6.30 10.57
CA LEU A 26 1.04 6.23 9.51
C LEU A 26 0.83 5.01 8.64
N ILE A 27 0.87 5.21 7.31
CA ILE A 27 0.90 4.12 6.33
C ILE A 27 2.11 4.30 5.44
N ARG A 28 2.95 3.26 5.39
CA ARG A 28 4.11 3.17 4.50
C ARG A 28 3.80 2.22 3.35
N ALA A 29 3.96 2.71 2.14
CA ALA A 29 3.89 1.93 0.90
C ALA A 29 5.26 1.92 0.23
N GLN A 30 5.79 0.72 -0.02
CA GLN A 30 7.06 0.52 -0.69
C GLN A 30 6.87 -0.38 -1.90
N LEU A 31 7.20 0.14 -3.08
CA LEU A 31 7.06 -0.59 -4.34
C LEU A 31 8.43 -0.90 -4.94
N HIS A 32 8.60 -2.17 -5.30
CA HIS A 32 9.75 -2.67 -6.04
C HIS A 32 9.37 -2.83 -7.50
N GLY A 33 10.05 -2.09 -8.40
CA GLY A 33 9.85 -2.19 -9.85
C GLY A 33 9.83 -0.85 -10.59
N ALA A 34 9.95 -0.91 -11.93
CA ALA A 34 10.14 0.27 -12.79
C ALA A 34 8.93 1.23 -12.85
N GLU A 35 7.72 0.75 -12.59
CA GLU A 35 6.47 1.53 -12.65
C GLU A 35 6.04 2.08 -11.27
N GLY A 36 7.03 2.35 -10.42
CA GLY A 36 6.89 2.77 -9.01
C GLY A 36 5.79 3.79 -8.75
N MET A 37 5.87 4.95 -9.42
CA MET A 37 5.02 6.08 -9.07
C MET A 37 3.57 5.90 -9.49
N ALA A 38 3.31 5.39 -10.70
CA ALA A 38 1.93 5.19 -11.17
C ALA A 38 1.17 4.21 -10.26
N CYS A 39 1.83 3.15 -9.82
CA CYS A 39 1.24 2.19 -8.88
C CYS A 39 1.02 2.80 -7.49
N LEU A 40 1.95 3.63 -7.00
CA LEU A 40 1.81 4.29 -5.69
C LEU A 40 0.68 5.34 -5.66
N CYS A 41 0.41 6.02 -6.77
CA CYS A 41 -0.76 6.91 -6.88
C CYS A 41 -2.09 6.13 -6.73
N GLU A 42 -2.19 4.95 -7.33
CA GLU A 42 -3.38 4.09 -7.16
C GLU A 42 -3.52 3.56 -5.73
N VAL A 43 -2.39 3.22 -5.10
CA VAL A 43 -2.34 2.81 -3.68
C VAL A 43 -2.83 3.94 -2.79
N GLU A 44 -2.34 5.17 -2.98
CA GLU A 44 -2.79 6.35 -2.25
C GLU A 44 -4.30 6.54 -2.38
N ALA A 45 -4.81 6.56 -3.61
CA ALA A 45 -6.23 6.80 -3.88
C ALA A 45 -7.11 5.74 -3.17
N ALA A 46 -6.69 4.47 -3.22
CA ALA A 46 -7.38 3.38 -2.54
C ALA A 46 -7.34 3.49 -1.01
N ILE A 47 -6.21 3.86 -0.44
CA ILE A 47 -6.03 4.06 1.00
C ILE A 47 -6.86 5.25 1.49
N ALA A 48 -6.78 6.39 0.79
CA ALA A 48 -7.52 7.62 1.14
C ALA A 48 -9.04 7.42 1.09
N ALA A 49 -9.52 6.57 0.17
CA ALA A 49 -10.94 6.19 0.12
C ALA A 49 -11.39 5.34 1.33
N CYS A 50 -10.47 4.59 1.95
CA CYS A 50 -10.77 3.75 3.11
C CYS A 50 -10.62 4.48 4.44
N TRP A 51 -9.66 5.40 4.52
CA TRP A 51 -9.40 6.22 5.69
C TRP A 51 -9.26 7.67 5.26
N PRO A 52 -10.31 8.49 5.41
CA PRO A 52 -10.27 9.88 4.99
C PRO A 52 -9.11 10.62 5.67
N SER A 53 -8.57 11.59 4.93
CA SER A 53 -7.42 12.38 5.35
C SER A 53 -7.68 13.04 6.71
N SER A 54 -6.88 12.65 7.70
CA SER A 54 -6.77 13.34 8.98
C SER A 54 -5.46 14.13 8.96
N PRO A 55 -5.40 15.35 9.53
CA PRO A 55 -4.16 16.13 9.57
C PRO A 55 -3.01 15.44 10.31
N ALA A 56 -3.31 14.42 11.12
CA ALA A 56 -2.30 13.60 11.81
C ALA A 56 -1.88 12.34 11.02
N LYS A 57 -2.47 12.08 9.85
CA LYS A 57 -2.20 10.86 9.08
C LYS A 57 -1.08 11.09 8.08
N GLU A 58 -0.01 10.31 8.19
CA GLU A 58 1.15 10.37 7.32
C GLU A 58 1.13 9.21 6.31
N LEU A 59 1.39 9.53 5.03
CA LEU A 59 1.59 8.55 3.96
C LEU A 59 3.03 8.64 3.48
N ILE A 60 3.78 7.54 3.60
CA ILE A 60 5.17 7.46 3.15
C ILE A 60 5.25 6.55 1.94
N TRP A 61 5.81 7.06 0.84
CA TRP A 61 6.01 6.30 -0.40
C TRP A 61 7.48 6.10 -0.70
N LEU A 62 7.84 4.84 -0.95
CA LEU A 62 9.19 4.45 -1.32
C LEU A 62 9.14 3.69 -2.64
N THR A 63 9.95 4.11 -3.60
CA THR A 63 10.18 3.35 -4.84
C THR A 63 11.58 2.76 -4.80
N LEU A 64 11.69 1.48 -5.12
CA LEU A 64 12.95 0.77 -5.28
C LEU A 64 13.03 0.22 -6.69
N THR A 65 14.12 0.54 -7.39
CA THR A 65 14.33 0.13 -8.79
C THR A 65 14.81 -1.31 -8.92
N ALA A 66 15.11 -1.98 -7.81
CA ALA A 66 15.61 -3.34 -7.76
C ALA A 66 14.71 -4.22 -6.86
N GLY A 67 14.48 -5.45 -7.30
CA GLY A 67 13.68 -6.44 -6.57
C GLY A 67 12.63 -7.12 -7.45
N PRO A 68 11.95 -8.15 -6.92
CA PRO A 68 10.77 -8.71 -7.56
C PRO A 68 9.65 -7.65 -7.62
N ASP A 69 8.76 -7.76 -8.60
CA ASP A 69 7.62 -6.85 -8.70
C ASP A 69 6.65 -7.07 -7.53
N SER A 70 6.83 -6.28 -6.47
CA SER A 70 6.06 -6.40 -5.24
C SER A 70 5.73 -5.05 -4.61
N LEU A 71 4.63 -5.03 -3.87
CA LEU A 71 4.18 -3.91 -3.05
C LEU A 71 4.16 -4.35 -1.59
N GLU A 72 4.93 -3.67 -0.76
CA GLU A 72 4.92 -3.80 0.68
C GLU A 72 4.10 -2.67 1.30
N LEU A 73 3.15 -3.03 2.15
CA LEU A 73 2.28 -2.11 2.88
C LEU A 73 2.44 -2.34 4.38
N GLN A 74 2.63 -1.28 5.12
CA GLN A 74 2.75 -1.30 6.58
C GLN A 74 1.89 -0.18 7.17
N ALA A 75 1.13 -0.50 8.20
CA ALA A 75 0.29 0.44 8.94
C ALA A 75 0.77 0.49 10.39
N PHE A 76 0.86 1.71 10.92
CA PHE A 76 1.32 1.97 12.27
C PHE A 76 0.31 2.82 13.03
N ALA A 77 0.26 2.62 14.35
CA ALA A 77 -0.39 3.55 15.26
C ALA A 77 0.51 3.86 16.45
N ASN A 78 0.75 5.14 16.73
CA ASN A 78 1.63 5.64 17.79
C ASN A 78 3.03 5.00 17.75
N GLY A 79 3.56 4.74 16.54
CA GLY A 79 4.85 4.07 16.34
C GLY A 79 4.82 2.54 16.45
N GLU A 80 3.69 1.93 16.81
CA GLU A 80 3.53 0.47 16.85
C GLU A 80 3.01 -0.07 15.51
N LEU A 81 3.55 -1.21 15.05
CA LEU A 81 3.11 -1.86 13.82
C LEU A 81 1.75 -2.54 14.05
N LEU A 82 0.71 -2.05 13.36
CA LEU A 82 -0.62 -2.65 13.39
C LEU A 82 -0.75 -3.81 12.40
N SER A 83 -0.24 -3.61 11.20
CA SER A 83 -0.40 -4.55 10.10
C SER A 83 0.72 -4.39 9.08
N ALA A 84 1.17 -5.51 8.51
CA ALA A 84 2.12 -5.53 7.41
C ALA A 84 1.73 -6.63 6.43
N ALA A 85 1.84 -6.33 5.14
CA ALA A 85 1.59 -7.31 4.08
C ALA A 85 2.43 -7.01 2.84
N THR A 86 2.82 -8.08 2.15
CA THR A 86 3.54 -8.01 0.88
C THR A 86 2.67 -8.65 -0.19
N TYR A 87 2.47 -7.93 -1.29
CA TYR A 87 1.66 -8.34 -2.42
C TYR A 87 2.53 -8.49 -3.66
N SER A 88 2.38 -9.60 -4.37
CA SER A 88 2.98 -9.77 -5.69
C SER A 88 2.23 -8.93 -6.71
N LEU A 89 2.97 -8.14 -7.49
CA LEU A 89 2.46 -7.38 -8.63
C LEU A 89 2.82 -8.04 -9.96
N ALA A 90 3.40 -9.23 -9.93
CA ALA A 90 3.61 -10.02 -11.14
C ALA A 90 2.24 -10.50 -11.67
N PRO A 91 1.96 -10.34 -12.98
CA PRO A 91 0.75 -10.92 -13.56
C PRO A 91 0.80 -12.43 -13.39
N ALA A 92 -0.30 -13.04 -12.96
CA ALA A 92 -0.42 -14.49 -12.94
C ALA A 92 -0.24 -14.99 -14.38
N HIS A 93 0.82 -15.76 -14.64
CA HIS A 93 0.98 -16.47 -15.91
C HIS A 93 -0.22 -17.41 -16.06
N ALA A 94 -1.08 -17.12 -17.04
CA ALA A 94 -2.16 -17.98 -17.50
C ALA A 94 -1.59 -19.07 -18.42
#